data_AF-A0ABD2J3F7-F1
#
_entry.id   AF-A0ABD2J3F7-F1
#
_cell.length_a   1.000
_cell.length_b   1.000
_cell.length_c   1.000
_cell.angle_alpha   90.00
_cell.angle_beta   90.00
_cell.angle_gamma   90.00
#
_symmetry.space_group_name_H-M   'P 1'
#
loop_
_entity.id
_entity.type
_entity.pdbx_description
1 polymer ?
#
loop_
_entity_poly.entity_id
_entity_poly.type
_entity_poly.pdbx_seq_one_letter_code
_entity_poly.pdbx_strand_id
1 'polypeptide(L)'
;MISFAEAAKIGVPIVAIPLFADQLYNAVLAKQRVMAVHVDIRQLIADKTGKVLRTALSRVLHDASFRASLCRPSMQKSNWCVGSNLQPNFRI
;
A
#
# COMPACT_ATOMS: atom_id res chain seq x y z
N MET A 1 5.04 15.35 -4.04
CA MET A 1 5.72 14.02 -3.97
C MET A 1 5.74 13.26 -5.31
N ILE A 2 6.91 12.77 -5.75
CA ILE A 2 7.11 11.94 -6.97
C ILE A 2 6.90 10.43 -6.68
N SER A 3 7.32 9.94 -5.52
CA SER A 3 7.26 8.50 -5.16
C SER A 3 5.84 7.95 -5.05
N PHE A 4 4.88 8.74 -4.56
CA PHE A 4 3.47 8.33 -4.53
C PHE A 4 2.89 8.14 -5.94
N ALA A 5 3.15 9.10 -6.82
CA ALA A 5 2.67 9.06 -8.20
C ALA A 5 3.31 7.91 -8.98
N GLU A 6 4.58 7.60 -8.73
CA GLU A 6 5.28 6.47 -9.34
C GLU A 6 4.72 5.14 -8.87
N ALA A 7 4.60 4.91 -7.56
CA ALA A 7 4.02 3.70 -7.00
C ALA A 7 2.59 3.46 -7.46
N ALA A 8 1.78 4.52 -7.55
CA ALA A 8 0.43 4.45 -8.13
C ALA A 8 0.44 4.15 -9.64
N LYS A 9 1.46 4.60 -10.38
CA LYS A 9 1.61 4.38 -11.83
C LYS A 9 2.06 2.95 -12.16
N ILE A 10 2.85 2.32 -11.29
CA ILE A 10 3.27 0.91 -11.39
C ILE A 10 2.35 -0.04 -10.60
N GLY A 11 1.30 0.52 -9.98
CA GLY A 11 0.25 -0.13 -9.21
C GLY A 11 0.75 -1.06 -8.12
N VAL A 12 1.71 -0.56 -7.35
CA VAL A 12 2.19 -1.18 -6.12
C VAL A 12 1.45 -0.54 -4.95
N PRO A 13 0.85 -1.34 -4.05
CA PRO A 13 0.16 -0.80 -2.89
C PRO A 13 1.13 -0.21 -1.86
N ILE A 14 0.72 0.88 -1.22
CA ILE A 14 1.62 1.74 -0.42
C ILE A 14 1.27 1.67 1.06
N VAL A 15 2.27 1.49 1.93
CA VAL A 15 2.13 1.82 3.36
C VAL A 15 2.59 3.27 3.54
N ALA A 16 1.63 4.17 3.73
CA ALA A 16 1.90 5.61 3.82
C ALA A 16 2.13 6.02 5.28
N ILE A 17 3.33 6.49 5.58
CA ILE A 17 3.71 7.09 6.88
C ILE A 17 4.09 8.55 6.60
N PRO A 18 3.11 9.47 6.54
CA PRO A 18 3.41 10.86 6.26
C PRO A 18 4.13 11.49 7.44
N LEU A 19 5.26 12.15 7.17
CA LEU A 19 6.05 12.82 8.20
C LEU A 19 5.59 14.27 8.36
N PHE A 20 5.49 15.04 7.26
CA PHE A 20 5.09 16.44 7.27
C PHE A 20 4.44 16.87 5.93
N ALA A 21 3.68 17.98 5.97
CA ALA A 21 3.24 18.76 4.81
C ALA A 21 2.48 18.00 3.69
N ASP A 22 2.97 18.06 2.45
CA ASP A 22 2.28 17.61 1.22
C ASP A 22 2.02 16.09 1.18
N GLN A 23 2.74 15.33 1.98
CA GLN A 23 2.56 13.89 2.11
C GLN A 23 1.21 13.52 2.75
N LEU A 24 0.64 14.39 3.60
CA LEU A 24 -0.67 14.17 4.23
C LEU A 24 -1.80 14.17 3.20
N TYR A 25 -1.80 15.14 2.30
CA TYR A 25 -2.81 15.25 1.25
C TYR A 25 -2.75 14.04 0.30
N ASN A 26 -1.54 13.63 -0.09
CA ASN A 26 -1.35 12.46 -0.94
C ASN A 26 -1.77 11.16 -0.23
N ALA A 27 -1.51 11.02 1.08
CA ALA A 27 -1.93 9.85 1.85
C ALA A 27 -3.46 9.75 1.98
N VAL A 28 -4.17 10.87 2.13
CA VAL A 28 -5.64 10.90 2.14
C VAL A 28 -6.20 10.49 0.79
N LEU A 29 -5.67 11.05 -0.30
CA LEU A 29 -6.09 10.71 -1.65
C LEU A 29 -5.83 9.22 -1.98
N ALA A 30 -4.71 8.69 -1.51
CA ALA A 30 -4.33 7.28 -1.66
C ALA A 30 -5.29 6.33 -0.92
N LYS A 31 -5.66 6.68 0.32
CA LYS A 31 -6.61 5.92 1.12
C LYS A 31 -7.99 5.92 0.48
N GLN A 32 -8.46 7.07 0.00
CA GLN A 32 -9.75 7.20 -0.68
C GLN A 32 -9.84 6.35 -1.94
N ARG A 33 -8.72 6.16 -2.64
CA ARG A 33 -8.66 5.33 -3.85
C ARG A 33 -8.31 3.86 -3.57
N VAL A 34 -8.30 3.44 -2.30
CA VAL A 34 -7.95 2.07 -1.87
C VAL A 34 -6.58 1.64 -2.42
N MET A 35 -5.61 2.56 -2.43
CA MET A 35 -4.25 2.32 -2.93
C MET A 35 -3.20 2.28 -1.81
N ALA A 36 -3.56 2.74 -0.62
CA ALA A 36 -2.64 2.79 0.50
C ALA A 36 -3.28 2.50 1.85
N VAL A 37 -2.48 1.94 2.75
CA VAL A 37 -2.76 1.88 4.18
C VAL A 37 -2.03 3.04 4.85
N HIS A 38 -2.78 3.88 5.55
CA HIS A 38 -2.22 4.99 6.32
C HIS A 38 -1.81 4.51 7.72
N VAL A 39 -0.59 4.84 8.12
CA VAL A 39 -0.07 4.57 9.47
C VAL A 39 0.32 5.90 10.11
N ASP A 40 -0.28 6.22 11.27
CA ASP A 40 0.11 7.40 12.04
C ASP A 40 1.50 7.17 12.64
N ILE A 41 2.43 8.09 12.38
CA ILE A 41 3.80 8.01 12.88
C ILE A 41 3.87 8.01 14.40
N ARG A 42 2.96 8.69 15.10
CA ARG A 42 2.91 8.67 16.57
C ARG A 42 2.60 7.29 17.11
N GLN A 43 1.72 6.54 16.42
CA GLN A 43 1.42 5.16 16.77
C GLN A 43 2.63 4.25 16.48
N LEU A 44 3.33 4.50 15.37
CA LEU A 44 4.51 3.73 15.02
C LEU A 44 5.66 3.94 16.01
N ILE A 45 5.90 5.18 16.44
CA ILE A 45 6.95 5.50 17.43
C ILE A 45 6.59 4.95 18.82
N ALA A 46 5.31 5.02 19.20
CA ALA A 46 4.83 4.49 20.47
C ALA A 46 4.89 2.95 20.52
N ASP A 47 4.81 2.29 19.36
CA ASP A 47 4.84 0.84 19.26
C ASP A 47 6.27 0.28 19.26
N LYS A 48 6.70 -0.19 20.43
CA LYS A 48 8.00 -0.87 20.60
C LYS A 48 8.03 -2.30 20.06
N THR A 49 6.87 -2.87 19.72
CA THR A 49 6.73 -4.28 19.28
C THR A 49 6.74 -4.43 17.75
N GLY A 50 6.59 -3.33 17.01
CA GLY A 50 6.48 -3.33 15.55
C GLY A 50 5.18 -3.95 15.02
N LYS A 51 4.19 -4.18 15.88
CA LYS A 51 2.88 -4.73 15.55
C LYS A 51 2.12 -3.85 14.57
N VAL A 52 2.17 -2.53 14.72
CA VAL A 52 1.52 -1.55 13.84
C VAL A 52 2.00 -1.73 12.40
N LEU A 53 3.32 -1.80 12.20
CA LEU A 53 3.90 -1.99 10.87
C LEU A 53 3.57 -3.37 10.29
N ARG A 54 3.67 -4.44 11.09
CA ARG A 54 3.34 -5.81 10.68
C ARG A 54 1.88 -5.94 10.26
N THR A 55 0.96 -5.31 10.98
CA THR A 55 -0.46 -5.29 10.63
C THR A 55 -0.71 -4.53 9.34
N ALA A 56 -0.08 -3.36 9.14
CA ALA A 56 -0.20 -2.60 7.90
C ALA A 56 0.32 -3.38 6.69
N LEU A 57 1.48 -4.03 6.82
CA LEU A 57 2.05 -4.88 5.78
C LEU A 57 1.15 -6.09 5.48
N SER A 58 0.69 -6.80 6.52
CA SER A 58 -0.21 -7.95 6.34
C SER A 58 -1.49 -7.56 5.61
N ARG A 59 -2.04 -6.37 5.90
CA ARG A 59 -3.22 -5.85 5.20
C ARG A 59 -2.94 -5.59 3.72
N VAL A 60 -1.82 -4.94 3.39
CA VAL A 60 -1.44 -4.67 2.00
C VAL A 60 -1.19 -5.95 1.21
N LEU A 61 -0.60 -6.98 1.83
CA LEU A 61 -0.26 -8.24 1.16
C LEU A 61 -1.46 -9.17 0.97
N HIS A 62 -2.39 -9.22 1.93
CA HIS A 62 -3.50 -10.18 1.91
C HIS A 62 -4.81 -9.62 1.38
N ASP A 63 -5.00 -8.30 1.38
CA ASP A 63 -6.23 -7.68 0.91
C ASP A 63 -6.17 -7.48 -0.62
N ALA A 64 -6.94 -8.31 -1.33
CA ALA A 64 -7.02 -8.28 -2.78
C ALA A 64 -7.63 -6.96 -3.32
N SER A 65 -8.33 -6.18 -2.49
CA SER A 65 -8.93 -4.91 -2.92
C SER A 65 -7.90 -3.91 -3.42
N PHE A 66 -6.70 -3.91 -2.82
CA PHE A 66 -5.61 -3.03 -3.26
C PHE A 66 -5.10 -3.40 -4.65
N ARG A 67 -5.05 -4.70 -4.95
CA ARG A 67 -4.63 -5.17 -6.29
C ARG A 67 -5.68 -4.83 -7.33
N ALA A 68 -6.96 -4.99 -6.99
CA ALA A 68 -8.07 -4.66 -7.88
C ALA A 68 -8.14 -3.15 -8.20
N SER A 69 -7.95 -2.27 -7.20
CA SER A 69 -7.99 -0.82 -7.38
C SER A 69 -6.78 -0.26 -8.15
N LEU A 70 -5.63 -0.92 -8.04
CA LEU A 70 -4.38 -0.56 -8.73
C LEU A 70 -4.25 -1.18 -10.12
N CYS A 71 -4.98 -2.26 -10.39
CA CYS A 71 -4.98 -2.95 -11.68
C CYS A 71 -5.68 -2.13 -12.76
N ARG A 72 -4.90 -1.32 -13.48
CA ARG A 72 -5.35 -0.62 -14.68
C ARG A 72 -5.20 -1.50 -15.91
N PRO A 73 -6.06 -1.36 -16.95
CA PRO A 73 -5.93 -2.10 -18.20
C PRO A 73 -4.54 -1.97 -18.85
N SER A 74 -3.91 -0.80 -18.73
CA SER A 74 -2.55 -0.52 -19.22
C SER A 74 -1.44 -1.26 -18.46
N MET A 75 -1.75 -1.89 -17.33
CA MET A 75 -0.79 -2.46 -16.38
C MET A 75 -0.93 -3.97 -16.21
N GLN A 76 -1.78 -4.61 -17.02
CA GLN A 76 -2.02 -6.05 -17.05
C GLN A 76 -0.77 -6.91 -17.25
N LYS A 77 0.37 -6.31 -17.67
CA LYS A 77 1.65 -7.01 -17.82
C LYS A 77 2.47 -7.11 -16.52
N SER A 78 2.11 -6.39 -15.45
CA SER A 78 2.79 -6.54 -14.16
C SER A 78 2.22 -7.72 -13.38
N ASN A 79 3.08 -8.54 -12.76
CA ASN A 79 2.68 -9.69 -11.94
C ASN A 79 1.67 -9.32 -10.82
N TRP A 80 1.62 -8.04 -10.43
CA TRP A 80 0.67 -7.49 -9.47
C TRP A 80 -0.78 -7.57 -9.96
N CYS A 81 -1.03 -7.40 -11.26
CA CYS A 81 -2.36 -7.38 -11.88
C CYS A 81 -2.86 -8.76 -12.33
N VAL A 82 -1.96 -9.69 -12.66
CA VAL A 82 -2.29 -10.95 -13.34
C VAL A 82 -2.82 -12.03 -12.39
N GLY A 83 -2.46 -12.00 -11.11
CA GLY A 83 -2.69 -13.12 -10.19
C GLY A 83 -3.88 -12.99 -9.25
N SER A 84 -5.11 -12.70 -9.69
CA SER A 84 -6.30 -12.76 -8.83
C SER A 84 -6.64 -14.19 -8.34
N ASN A 85 -5.77 -15.17 -8.56
CA ASN A 85 -5.98 -16.57 -8.16
C ASN A 85 -4.71 -17.35 -7.78
N LEU A 86 -3.76 -16.73 -7.07
CA LEU A 86 -2.65 -17.46 -6.45
C LEU A 86 -2.52 -17.08 -4.98
N GLN A 87 -2.76 -18.08 -4.12
CA GLN A 87 -2.38 -18.05 -2.72
C GLN A 87 -0.88 -17.77 -2.62
N PRO A 88 -0.42 -16.77 -1.85
CA PRO A 88 1.00 -16.48 -1.78
C PRO A 88 1.63 -17.44 -0.77
N ASN A 89 2.28 -18.48 -1.28
CA ASN A 89 3.19 -19.31 -0.50
C ASN A 89 4.50 -18.54 -0.34
N PHE A 90 4.52 -17.57 0.58
CA PHE A 90 5.73 -16.86 0.99
C PHE A 90 6.37 -17.65 2.13
N ARG A 91 7.32 -18.54 1.80
CA ARG A 91 8.22 -19.10 2.80
C ARG A 91 9.31 -18.07 3.10
N ILE A 92 9.37 -17.68 4.38
CA ILE A 92 10.48 -16.93 4.99
C ILE A 92 11.64 -17.91 5.21
#